data_AF-A0A2I0KL38-F1
#
_entry.id   AF-A0A2I0KL38-F1
#
_cell.length_a   1.000
_cell.length_b   1.000
_cell.length_c   1.000
_cell.angle_alpha   90.00
_cell.angle_beta   90.00
_cell.angle_gamma   90.00
#
_symmetry.space_group_name_H-M   'P 1'
#
loop_
_entity.id
_entity.type
_entity.pdbx_description
1 polymer ?
#
loop_
_entity_poly.entity_id
_entity_poly.type
_entity_poly.pdbx_seq_one_letter_code
_entity_poly.pdbx_strand_id
1 'polypeptide(L)' 'MPSNYLWMHVEALEILLQGLCGVQKERLRIHELHLKSGPNLGAVPSDLKILCDLEQPEPTWCFF' A
#
# COMPACT_ATOMS: atom_id res chain seq x y z
N MET A 1 -17.34 25.44 -1.04
CA MET A 1 -16.54 24.70 -0.04
C MET A 1 -17.02 23.25 0.02
N PRO A 2 -16.54 22.34 -0.86
CA PRO A 2 -17.03 20.95 -0.93
C PRO A 2 -16.15 19.90 -0.22
N SER A 3 -15.03 20.28 0.42
CA SER A 3 -14.05 19.29 0.93
C SER A 3 -14.41 18.61 2.26
N ASN A 4 -15.43 19.07 3.01
CA ASN A 4 -15.71 18.50 4.35
C ASN A 4 -16.45 17.16 4.32
N TYR A 5 -17.22 16.84 3.28
CA TYR A 5 -18.03 15.62 3.24
C TYR A 5 -17.20 14.37 3.00
N LEU A 6 -16.17 14.45 2.14
CA LEU A 6 -15.25 13.33 1.89
C LEU A 6 -14.50 12.91 3.15
N TRP A 7 -14.07 13.87 3.97
CA TRP A 7 -13.39 13.59 5.23
C TRP A 7 -14.26 12.79 6.20
N MET A 8 -15.52 13.19 6.35
CA MET A 8 -16.50 12.49 7.21
C MET A 8 -16.72 11.04 6.77
N HIS A 9 -16.74 10.77 5.46
CA HIS A 9 -16.90 9.41 4.95
C HIS A 9 -15.66 8.53 5.19
N VAL A 10 -14.45 9.10 5.07
CA VAL A 10 -13.21 8.38 5.37
C VAL A 10 -13.13 8.04 6.86
N GLU A 11 -13.46 8.99 7.74
CA GLU A 11 -13.45 8.79 9.19
C GLU A 11 -14.49 7.75 9.64
N ALA A 12 -15.72 7.84 9.15
CA ALA A 12 -16.77 6.86 9.46
C ALA A 12 -16.39 5.43 9.00
N LEU A 13 -15.77 5.31 7.81
CA LEU A 13 -15.30 4.04 7.29
C LEU A 13 -14.16 3.47 8.15
N GLU A 14 -13.23 4.31 8.59
CA GLU A 14 -12.13 3.90 9.47
C GLU A 14 -12.64 3.32 10.79
N ILE A 15 -13.59 4.00 11.44
CA ILE A 15 -14.21 3.54 12.70
C ILE A 15 -14.92 2.19 12.51
N LEU A 16 -15.68 2.04 11.42
CA LEU A 16 -16.37 0.78 11.09
C LEU A 16 -15.39 -0.37 10.88
N LEU A 17 -14.33 -0.15 10.11
CA LEU A 17 -13.31 -1.17 9.85
C LEU A 17 -12.57 -1.58 11.13
N GLN A 18 -12.25 -0.63 12.00
CA GLN A 18 -11.62 -0.93 13.29
C GLN A 18 -12.53 -1.79 14.18
N GLY A 19 -13.83 -1.49 14.21
CA GLY A 19 -14.82 -2.27 14.95
C GLY A 19 -15.04 -3.68 14.38
N LEU A 20 -15.04 -3.83 13.05
CA LEU A 20 -15.27 -5.12 12.37
C LEU A 20 -14.05 -6.04 12.40
N CYS A 21 -12.86 -5.50 12.18
CA CYS A 21 -11.63 -6.30 12.09
C CYS A 21 -11.10 -6.71 13.47
N GLY A 22 -11.47 -6.00 14.55
CA GLY A 22 -11.06 -6.32 15.92
C GLY A 22 -9.55 -6.22 16.18
N VAL A 23 -8.78 -5.72 15.21
CA VAL A 23 -7.34 -5.50 15.27
C VAL A 23 -7.04 -4.00 15.32
N GLN A 24 -5.87 -3.65 15.88
CA GLN A 24 -5.43 -2.26 15.92
C GLN A 24 -5.07 -1.77 14.52
N LYS A 25 -5.35 -0.49 14.26
CA LYS A 25 -4.95 0.17 13.03
C LYS A 25 -3.42 0.26 12.99
N GLU A 26 -2.82 -0.40 12.01
CA GLU A 26 -1.41 -0.22 11.72
C GLU A 26 -1.21 0.89 10.69
N ARG A 27 -0.22 1.75 10.96
CA ARG A 27 0.17 2.77 10.01
C ARG A 27 1.06 2.12 8.96
N LEU A 28 0.66 2.21 7.70
CA LEU A 28 1.44 1.73 6.57
C LEU A 28 1.86 2.91 5.71
N ARG A 29 3.13 2.97 5.33
CA ARG A 29 3.61 3.84 4.24
C ARG A 29 4.42 3.00 3.29
N ILE A 30 3.83 2.63 2.17
CA ILE A 30 4.47 1.74 1.20
C ILE A 30 4.92 2.55 -0.02
N HIS A 31 6.15 2.37 -0.46
CA HIS A 31 6.59 2.79 -1.78
C HIS A 31 6.45 1.63 -2.76
N GLU A 32 5.76 1.87 -3.88
CA GLU A 32 5.44 0.85 -4.87
C GLU A 32 6.18 1.13 -6.18
N LEU A 33 7.01 0.18 -6.61
CA LEU A 33 7.76 0.23 -7.85
C LEU A 33 7.25 -0.85 -8.80
N HIS A 34 6.78 -0.43 -9.98
CA HIS A 34 6.32 -1.33 -11.03
C HIS A 34 7.37 -1.40 -12.13
N LEU A 35 7.91 -2.58 -12.34
CA LEU A 35 8.87 -2.87 -13.39
C LEU A 35 8.19 -3.78 -14.40
N LYS A 36 8.01 -3.27 -15.61
CA LYS A 36 7.48 -4.07 -16.72
C LYS A 36 8.62 -4.48 -17.64
N SER A 37 8.51 -5.67 -18.20
CA SER A 37 9.38 -6.14 -19.27
C SER A 37 9.37 -5.14 -20.42
N GLY A 38 10.54 -4.90 -20.98
CA GLY A 38 10.77 -3.96 -22.06
C GLY A 38 12.22 -4.05 -22.50
N PRO A 39 12.66 -3.19 -23.43
CA PRO A 39 13.97 -3.28 -24.06
C PRO A 39 15.14 -3.40 -23.07
N ASN A 40 14.99 -2.82 -21.87
CA ASN A 40 16.04 -2.73 -20.85
C ASN A 40 15.83 -3.66 -19.63
N LEU A 41 14.75 -4.44 -19.60
CA LEU A 41 14.33 -5.19 -18.41
C LEU A 41 14.03 -6.66 -18.67
N GLY A 42 13.74 -7.04 -19.91
CA GLY A 42 13.50 -8.44 -20.29
C GLY A 42 12.77 -8.55 -21.62
N ALA A 43 13.12 -9.59 -22.40
CA ALA A 43 12.53 -9.83 -23.71
C ALA A 43 11.17 -10.55 -23.66
N VAL A 44 10.85 -11.19 -22.52
CA VAL A 44 9.59 -11.91 -22.30
C VAL A 44 8.63 -11.01 -21.54
N PRO A 45 7.32 -11.01 -21.89
CA PRO A 45 6.30 -10.32 -21.09
C PRO A 45 6.34 -10.76 -19.63
N SER A 46 6.72 -9.84 -18.75
CA SER A 46 6.79 -10.07 -17.30
C SER A 46 6.60 -8.76 -16.56
N ASP A 47 5.88 -8.78 -15.44
CA ASP A 47 5.69 -7.63 -14.57
C ASP A 47 6.17 -7.97 -13.16
N LEU A 48 6.99 -7.10 -12.56
CA LEU A 48 7.48 -7.20 -11.19
C LEU A 48 6.99 -5.99 -10.39
N LYS A 49 6.35 -6.26 -9.26
CA LYS A 49 5.90 -5.25 -8.30
C LYS A 49 6.73 -5.38 -7.03
N ILE A 50 7.50 -4.33 -6.72
CA ILE A 50 8.30 -4.24 -5.50
C ILE A 50 7.57 -3.30 -4.54
N LEU A 51 7.31 -3.77 -3.33
CA LEU A 51 6.69 -3.00 -2.25
C LEU A 51 7.72 -2.78 -1.15
N CYS A 52 8.04 -1.52 -0.85
CA CYS A 52 8.93 -1.15 0.24
C CYS A 52 8.12 -0.51 1.37
N ASP A 53 8.09 -1.15 2.54
CA ASP A 53 7.52 -0.54 3.73
C ASP A 53 8.49 0.50 4.30
N LEU A 54 8.08 1.77 4.23
CA LEU A 54 8.85 2.93 4.69
C LEU A 54 8.66 3.19 6.18
N GLU A 55 7.67 2.57 6.83
CA GLU A 55 7.54 2.65 8.30
C GLU A 55 8.52 1.69 8.99
N GLN A 56 9.07 0.70 8.27
CA GLN A 56 10.07 -0.23 8.79
C GLN A 56 11.49 0.32 8.60
N PRO A 57 12.29 0.47 9.66
CA PRO A 57 13.65 0.99 9.57
C PRO A 57 14.65 0.01 8.95
N GLU A 58 14.37 -1.30 9.00
CA GLU A 58 15.21 -2.34 8.43
C GLU A 58 14.48 -3.06 7.28
N PRO A 59 15.16 -3.33 6.15
CA PRO A 59 14.53 -4.01 5.02
C PRO A 59 14.28 -5.48 5.39
N THR A 60 13.01 -5.81 5.59
CA THR A 60 12.56 -7.18 5.80
C THR A 60 12.43 -7.88 4.44
N TRP A 61 13.47 -8.62 4.04
CA TRP A 61 13.43 -9.40 2.80
C TRP A 61 12.55 -10.64 3.01
N CYS A 62 11.28 -10.56 2.60
CA CYS A 62 10.41 -11.73 2.51
C CYS A 62 10.68 -12.47 1.19
N PHE A 63 11.34 -13.62 1.27
CA PHE A 63 11.41 -14.57 0.16
C PHE A 63 10.13 -15.42 0.20
N PHE A 64 9.27 -15.28 -0.82
CA PHE A 64 8.12 -16.17 -1.07
C PHE A 64 8.44 -17.15 -2.19
#